data_AF-A0A918ZEM4-F1
#
_entry.id   AF-A0A918ZEM4-F1
#
_cell.length_a   1.000
_cell.length_b   1.000
_cell.length_c   1.000
_cell.angle_alpha   90.00
_cell.angle_beta   90.00
_cell.angle_gamma   90.00
#
_symmetry.space_group_name_H-M   'P 1'
#
loop_
_entity.id
_entity.type
_entity.pdbx_description
1 polymer ?
#
loop_
_entity_poly.entity_id
_entity_poly.type
_entity_poly.pdbx_seq_one_letter_code
_entity_poly.pdbx_strand_id
1 'polypeptide(L)'
;MPGRKRHIVTDTLGLLLAVAVTAANIGDRDAAAGLLIRLRRDITLVWADGGYTGSLVGWCRDKLALTLEIVKRTDDMAGFVVLPRRWVAERTFAWLMNSRRLARDYETLPATSEAMIRWSMVTRMSRRLGRPRSAGRH
;
A
#
# COMPACT_ATOMS: atom_id res chain seq x y z
N MET A 1 -5.11 -23.67 -3.44
CA MET A 1 -5.61 -22.35 -3.89
C MET A 1 -4.49 -21.67 -4.66
N PRO A 2 -4.73 -21.14 -5.87
CA PRO A 2 -3.77 -20.25 -6.52
C PRO A 2 -3.48 -19.07 -5.57
N GLY A 3 -2.25 -18.56 -5.58
CA GLY A 3 -1.82 -17.50 -4.66
C GLY A 3 -2.67 -16.23 -4.78
N ARG A 4 -2.55 -15.35 -3.78
CA ARG A 4 -3.18 -14.03 -3.76
C ARG A 4 -2.15 -12.92 -3.57
N LYS A 5 -2.45 -11.76 -4.15
CA LYS A 5 -1.68 -10.53 -3.99
C LYS A 5 -2.51 -9.52 -3.21
N ARG A 6 -1.84 -8.77 -2.33
CA ARG A 6 -2.44 -7.70 -1.53
C ARG A 6 -1.83 -6.39 -2.02
N HIS A 7 -2.67 -5.47 -2.42
CA HIS A 7 -2.28 -4.17 -2.95
C HIS A 7 -2.79 -3.11 -1.99
N ILE A 8 -1.93 -2.18 -1.59
CA ILE A 8 -2.29 -1.10 -0.66
C ILE A 8 -1.81 0.24 -1.19
N VAL A 9 -2.58 1.28 -0.90
CA VAL A 9 -2.12 2.67 -0.96
C VAL A 9 -2.13 3.20 0.46
N THR A 10 -1.04 3.87 0.84
CA THR A 10 -0.91 4.47 2.16
C THR A 10 -0.55 5.95 2.06
N ASP A 11 -0.85 6.71 3.11
CA ASP A 11 -0.26 8.03 3.31
C ASP A 11 1.24 7.92 3.66
N THR A 12 1.88 9.06 3.93
CA THR A 12 3.31 9.14 4.30
C THR A 12 3.61 8.55 5.69
N LEU A 13 2.61 8.37 6.55
CA LEU A 13 2.72 7.76 7.88
C LEU A 13 2.47 6.24 7.85
N GLY A 14 2.13 5.69 6.68
CA GLY A 14 1.76 4.29 6.50
C GLY A 14 0.33 3.97 6.96
N LEU A 15 -0.57 4.96 6.97
CA LEU A 15 -1.99 4.74 7.21
C LEU A 15 -2.68 4.37 5.90
N LEU A 16 -3.59 3.40 5.96
CA LEU A 16 -4.23 2.82 4.79
C LEU A 16 -5.24 3.79 4.17
N LEU A 17 -5.04 4.11 2.88
CA LEU A 17 -5.96 4.91 2.07
C LEU A 17 -6.85 4.02 1.20
N ALA A 18 -6.28 2.98 0.61
CA ALA A 18 -7.01 2.00 -0.19
C ALA A 18 -6.37 0.62 -0.09
N VAL A 19 -7.18 -0.43 -0.27
CA VAL A 19 -6.72 -1.82 -0.34
C VAL A 19 -7.49 -2.56 -1.42
N ALA A 20 -6.80 -3.48 -2.11
CA ALA A 20 -7.38 -4.49 -2.98
C ALA A 20 -6.69 -5.84 -2.77
N VAL A 21 -7.45 -6.93 -2.84
CA VAL A 21 -6.88 -8.28 -2.86
C VAL A 21 -7.27 -8.95 -4.17
N THR A 22 -6.28 -9.43 -4.92
CA THR A 22 -6.47 -10.05 -6.23
C THR A 22 -5.87 -11.46 -6.24
N ALA A 23 -6.27 -12.26 -7.23
CA ALA A 23 -5.54 -13.48 -7.55
C ALA A 23 -4.10 -13.15 -7.99
N ALA A 24 -3.17 -14.08 -7.78
CA ALA A 24 -1.75 -13.86 -8.04
C ALA A 24 -1.40 -13.76 -9.54
N ASN A 25 -2.27 -14.28 -10.41
CA ASN A 25 -2.12 -14.16 -11.86
C ASN A 25 -2.50 -12.77 -12.39
N ILE A 26 -3.15 -11.92 -11.58
CA ILE A 26 -3.41 -10.53 -11.96
C ILE A 26 -2.09 -9.74 -11.89
N GLY A 27 -1.79 -9.05 -12.99
CA GLY A 27 -0.63 -8.18 -13.10
C GLY A 27 -0.76 -6.99 -12.16
N ASP A 28 0.37 -6.52 -11.61
CA ASP A 28 0.35 -5.45 -10.61
C ASP A 28 -0.19 -4.13 -11.19
N ARG A 29 0.01 -3.87 -12.48
CA ARG A 29 -0.55 -2.68 -13.17
C ARG A 29 -2.08 -2.69 -13.23
N ASP A 30 -2.67 -3.83 -13.55
CA ASP A 30 -4.13 -3.97 -13.65
C ASP A 30 -4.77 -3.87 -12.26
N ALA A 31 -4.14 -4.50 -11.26
CA ALA A 31 -4.56 -4.37 -9.87
C ALA A 31 -4.43 -2.92 -9.36
N ALA A 32 -3.35 -2.21 -9.72
CA ALA A 32 -3.17 -0.81 -9.36
C ALA A 32 -4.21 0.09 -10.01
N ALA A 33 -4.53 -0.07 -11.30
CA ALA A 33 -5.60 0.69 -11.93
C ALA A 33 -6.93 0.55 -11.17
N GLY A 34 -7.32 -0.69 -10.84
CA GLY A 34 -8.53 -0.95 -10.05
C GLY A 34 -8.48 -0.39 -8.62
N LEU A 35 -7.28 -0.36 -8.02
CA LEU A 35 -7.06 0.17 -6.67
C LEU A 35 -7.11 1.71 -6.64
N LEU A 36 -6.49 2.38 -7.61
CA LEU A 36 -6.34 3.84 -7.66
C LEU A 36 -7.67 4.54 -7.90
N ILE A 37 -8.64 3.90 -8.56
CA ILE A 37 -10.03 4.40 -8.71
C ILE A 37 -10.71 4.59 -7.35
N ARG A 38 -10.28 3.83 -6.32
CA ARG A 38 -10.86 3.89 -4.97
C ARG A 38 -10.32 5.06 -4.14
N LEU A 39 -9.32 5.79 -4.65
CA LEU A 39 -8.78 6.96 -3.96
C LEU A 39 -9.74 8.14 -4.04
N ARG A 40 -9.69 8.99 -3.02
CA ARG A 40 -10.38 10.27 -3.06
C ARG A 40 -9.74 11.19 -4.11
N ARG A 41 -10.56 12.05 -4.72
CA ARG A 41 -10.15 12.94 -5.82
C ARG A 41 -9.21 14.08 -5.40
N ASP A 42 -9.08 14.35 -4.12
CA ASP A 42 -8.13 15.33 -3.57
C ASP A 42 -6.70 14.78 -3.49
N ILE A 43 -6.51 13.48 -3.72
CA ILE A 43 -5.18 12.87 -3.84
C ILE A 43 -4.71 13.03 -5.29
N THR A 44 -3.69 13.86 -5.49
CA THR A 44 -3.14 14.20 -6.82
C THR A 44 -1.77 13.59 -7.11
N LEU A 45 -1.10 13.01 -6.11
CA LEU A 45 0.22 12.40 -6.24
C LEU A 45 0.27 11.04 -5.53
N VAL A 46 0.74 10.02 -6.25
CA VAL A 46 1.05 8.69 -5.72
C VAL A 46 2.44 8.28 -6.17
N TRP A 47 3.24 7.75 -5.25
CA TRP A 47 4.53 7.12 -5.56
C TRP A 47 4.35 5.61 -5.73
N ALA A 48 4.98 5.05 -6.75
CA ALA A 48 5.03 3.61 -6.98
C ALA A 48 6.44 3.17 -7.37
N ASP A 49 6.74 1.89 -7.25
CA ASP A 49 8.05 1.36 -7.67
C ASP A 49 8.15 1.12 -9.18
N GLY A 50 9.33 0.71 -9.63
CA GLY A 50 9.61 0.42 -11.03
C GLY A 50 8.68 -0.60 -11.70
N GLY A 51 7.99 -1.46 -10.94
CA GLY A 51 7.04 -2.44 -11.48
C GLY A 51 5.80 -1.79 -12.10
N TYR A 52 5.46 -0.57 -11.68
CA TYR A 52 4.26 0.16 -12.11
C TYR A 52 4.50 1.12 -13.28
N THR A 53 5.68 1.09 -13.90
CA THR A 53 6.00 1.88 -15.11
C THR A 53 5.10 1.52 -16.30
N GLY A 54 5.04 2.39 -17.31
CA GLY A 54 4.38 2.13 -18.59
C GLY A 54 3.01 2.79 -18.70
N SER A 55 2.07 2.12 -19.38
CA SER A 55 0.73 2.65 -19.72
C SER A 55 -0.08 3.13 -18.52
N LEU A 56 0.16 2.55 -17.33
CA LEU A 56 -0.51 2.96 -16.09
C LEU A 56 -0.26 4.43 -15.74
N VAL A 57 0.93 4.96 -16.01
CA VAL A 57 1.27 6.35 -15.70
C VAL A 57 0.41 7.32 -16.52
N GLY A 58 0.32 7.07 -17.83
CA GLY A 58 -0.54 7.86 -18.72
C GLY A 58 -2.02 7.74 -18.35
N TRP A 59 -2.48 6.51 -18.10
CA TRP A 59 -3.85 6.25 -17.68
C TRP A 59 -4.23 6.99 -16.38
N CYS A 60 -3.33 7.06 -15.38
CA CYS A 60 -3.58 7.81 -14.14
C CYS A 60 -3.77 9.31 -14.42
N ARG A 61 -2.91 9.89 -15.26
CA ARG A 61 -3.04 11.29 -15.68
C ARG A 61 -4.37 11.52 -16.40
N ASP A 62 -4.67 10.69 -17.40
CA ASP A 62 -5.79 10.92 -18.32
C ASP A 62 -7.16 10.61 -17.71
N LYS A 63 -7.24 9.62 -16.81
CA LYS A 63 -8.52 9.14 -16.25
C LYS A 63 -8.77 9.61 -14.82
N LEU A 64 -7.73 9.84 -14.03
CA LEU A 64 -7.85 10.15 -12.61
C LEU A 64 -7.35 11.54 -12.24
N ALA A 65 -6.77 12.30 -13.17
CA ALA A 65 -6.03 13.53 -12.87
C ALA A 65 -4.96 13.31 -11.77
N LEU A 66 -4.37 12.11 -11.76
CA LEU A 66 -3.44 11.64 -10.74
C LEU A 66 -2.04 11.53 -11.32
N THR A 67 -1.07 12.17 -10.66
CA THR A 67 0.35 11.99 -10.97
C THR A 67 0.86 10.70 -10.31
N LEU A 68 1.25 9.72 -11.12
CA LEU A 68 1.92 8.51 -10.66
C LEU A 68 3.44 8.67 -10.86
N GLU A 69 4.17 8.92 -9.78
CA GLU A 69 5.62 9.09 -9.80
C GLU A 69 6.31 7.74 -9.54
N ILE A 70 7.12 7.29 -10.50
CA ILE A 70 7.83 6.01 -10.40
C ILE A 70 9.19 6.23 -9.73
N VAL A 71 9.33 5.70 -8.52
CA VAL A 71 10.58 5.70 -7.75
C VAL A 71 11.41 4.50 -8.18
N LYS A 72 12.37 4.74 -9.07
CA LYS A 72 13.35 3.72 -9.52
C LYS A 72 14.58 3.73 -8.61
N ARG A 73 15.24 2.57 -8.53
CA ARG A 73 16.61 2.48 -8.02
C ARG A 73 17.54 3.01 -9.12
N THR A 74 18.47 3.88 -8.78
CA THR A 74 19.55 4.29 -9.69
C THR A 74 20.53 3.12 -9.79
N ASP A 75 20.89 2.72 -11.01
CA ASP A 75 21.76 1.55 -11.27
C ASP A 75 23.21 1.78 -10.78
N ASP A 76 23.60 3.05 -10.56
CA ASP A 76 24.94 3.47 -10.12
C ASP A 76 25.19 3.29 -8.61
N MET A 77 24.24 2.73 -7.86
CA MET A 77 24.28 2.67 -6.40
C MET A 77 24.69 1.28 -5.90
N ALA A 78 25.99 1.14 -5.55
CA ALA A 78 26.52 -0.06 -4.90
C ALA A 78 25.98 -0.20 -3.47
N GLY A 79 25.45 -1.39 -3.13
CA GLY A 79 24.92 -1.71 -1.80
C GLY A 79 23.41 -1.47 -1.62
N PHE A 80 22.90 -1.73 -0.40
CA PHE A 80 21.49 -1.50 -0.06
C PHE A 80 21.24 -0.02 0.21
N VAL A 81 20.50 0.65 -0.67
CA VAL A 81 20.10 2.04 -0.48
C VAL A 81 18.59 2.11 -0.23
N VAL A 82 18.22 2.74 0.89
CA VAL A 82 16.83 3.03 1.21
C VAL A 82 16.29 4.03 0.20
N LEU A 83 15.38 3.56 -0.67
CA LEU A 83 14.66 4.44 -1.57
C LEU A 83 13.70 5.33 -0.76
N PRO A 84 13.72 6.66 -0.96
CA PRO A 84 12.79 7.55 -0.30
C PRO A 84 11.35 7.07 -0.52
N ARG A 85 10.55 7.02 0.56
CA ARG A 85 9.11 6.73 0.57
C ARG A 85 8.68 5.27 0.28
N ARG A 86 9.50 4.43 -0.36
CA ARG A 86 9.17 3.00 -0.62
C ARG A 86 8.96 2.19 0.66
N TRP A 87 9.79 2.45 1.67
CA TRP A 87 9.77 1.76 2.96
C TRP A 87 8.43 1.90 3.72
N VAL A 88 7.62 2.91 3.39
CA VAL A 88 6.35 3.18 4.09
C VAL A 88 5.32 2.09 3.83
N ALA A 89 5.17 1.65 2.58
CA ALA A 89 4.27 0.57 2.21
C ALA A 89 4.76 -0.77 2.77
N GLU A 90 6.06 -1.06 2.65
CA GLU A 90 6.69 -2.28 3.19
C GLU A 90 6.53 -2.39 4.70
N ARG A 91 6.78 -1.29 5.43
CA ARG A 91 6.53 -1.20 6.87
C ARG A 91 5.05 -1.42 7.21
N THR A 92 4.14 -0.92 6.39
CA THR A 92 2.71 -1.16 6.56
C THR A 92 2.37 -2.64 6.40
N PHE A 93 2.95 -3.33 5.41
CA PHE A 93 2.81 -4.78 5.31
C PHE A 93 3.35 -5.50 6.54
N ALA A 94 4.53 -5.13 7.05
CA ALA A 94 5.08 -5.70 8.28
C ALA A 94 4.12 -5.52 9.48
N TRP A 95 3.47 -4.36 9.58
CA TRP A 95 2.44 -4.12 10.60
C TRP A 95 1.19 -4.99 10.45
N LEU A 96 0.75 -5.23 9.22
CA LEU A 96 -0.39 -6.11 8.94
C LEU A 96 -0.07 -7.55 9.34
N MET A 97 1.18 -8.00 9.20
CA MET A 97 1.61 -9.35 9.60
C MET A 97 1.52 -9.59 11.12
N ASN A 98 1.50 -8.55 11.94
CA ASN A 98 1.26 -8.68 13.39
C ASN A 98 -0.18 -9.11 13.71
N SER A 99 -1.11 -8.96 12.77
CA SER A 99 -2.46 -9.51 12.89
C SER A 99 -2.44 -10.96 12.43
N ARG A 100 -2.65 -11.91 13.37
CA ARG A 100 -2.56 -13.36 13.13
C ARG A 100 -3.31 -13.83 11.87
N ARG A 101 -4.49 -13.26 11.59
CA ARG A 101 -5.32 -13.59 10.41
C ARG A 101 -4.74 -13.12 9.06
N LEU A 102 -3.78 -12.20 9.06
CA LEU A 102 -3.11 -11.71 7.84
C LEU A 102 -1.74 -12.37 7.62
N ALA A 103 -1.17 -12.97 8.67
CA ALA A 103 0.12 -13.65 8.62
C ALA A 103 0.15 -14.83 7.65
N ARG A 104 -0.99 -15.48 7.43
CA ARG A 104 -1.21 -16.47 6.37
C ARG A 104 -2.51 -16.15 5.64
N ASP A 105 -2.69 -16.77 4.49
CA ASP A 105 -3.90 -16.61 3.70
C ASP A 105 -5.01 -17.53 4.21
N TYR A 106 -5.70 -17.11 5.28
CA TYR A 106 -6.76 -17.89 5.93
C TYR A 106 -8.13 -17.72 5.29
N GLU A 107 -8.37 -16.58 4.64
CA GLU A 107 -9.71 -16.20 4.19
C GLU A 107 -10.05 -16.88 2.88
N THR A 108 -11.29 -17.31 2.65
CA THR A 108 -11.66 -17.90 1.35
C THR A 108 -11.90 -16.82 0.29
N LEU A 109 -12.51 -15.70 0.68
CA LEU A 109 -12.90 -14.63 -0.24
C LEU A 109 -11.94 -13.44 -0.17
N PRO A 110 -11.55 -12.83 -1.32
CA PRO A 110 -10.73 -11.61 -1.34
C PRO A 110 -11.35 -10.46 -0.55
N ALA A 111 -12.67 -10.29 -0.61
CA ALA A 111 -13.39 -9.28 0.15
C ALA A 111 -13.18 -9.41 1.67
N THR A 112 -13.16 -10.65 2.18
CA THR A 112 -12.90 -10.92 3.60
C THR A 112 -11.44 -10.59 3.95
N SER A 113 -10.48 -10.92 3.08
CA SER A 113 -9.08 -10.51 3.26
C SER A 113 -8.93 -8.99 3.31
N GLU A 114 -9.60 -8.26 2.41
CA GLU A 114 -9.60 -6.79 2.44
C GLU A 114 -10.23 -6.24 3.73
N ALA A 115 -11.35 -6.80 4.19
CA ALA A 115 -11.99 -6.41 5.44
C ALA A 115 -11.05 -6.60 6.65
N MET A 116 -10.31 -7.72 6.70
CA MET A 116 -9.32 -7.96 7.74
C MET A 116 -8.15 -6.98 7.72
N ILE A 117 -7.70 -6.57 6.52
CA ILE A 117 -6.67 -5.52 6.38
C ILE A 117 -7.22 -4.18 6.93
N ARG A 118 -8.45 -3.80 6.56
CA ARG A 118 -9.09 -2.58 7.09
C ARG A 118 -9.21 -2.63 8.62
N TRP A 119 -9.69 -3.75 9.17
CA TRP A 119 -9.82 -3.95 10.62
C TRP A 119 -8.49 -3.81 11.36
N SER A 120 -7.43 -4.44 10.82
CA SER A 120 -6.08 -4.35 11.37
C SER A 120 -5.59 -2.89 11.44
N MET A 121 -5.88 -2.10 10.40
CA MET A 121 -5.47 -0.69 10.35
C MET A 121 -6.32 0.20 11.25
N VAL A 122 -7.63 -0.03 11.35
CA VAL A 122 -8.49 0.65 12.33
C VAL A 122 -7.95 0.44 13.74
N THR A 123 -7.71 -0.82 14.12
CA THR A 123 -7.18 -1.17 15.44
C THR A 123 -5.83 -0.47 15.71
N ARG A 124 -4.95 -0.42 14.71
CA ARG A 124 -3.66 0.26 14.80
C ARG A 124 -3.83 1.77 15.01
N MET A 125 -4.70 2.41 14.25
CA MET A 125 -4.97 3.84 14.32
C MET A 125 -5.60 4.21 15.66
N SER A 126 -6.58 3.44 16.15
CA SER A 126 -7.18 3.62 17.47
C SER A 126 -6.14 3.55 18.59
N ARG A 127 -5.21 2.59 18.54
CA ARG A 127 -4.11 2.51 19.52
C ARG A 127 -3.14 3.70 19.46
N ARG A 128 -2.95 4.32 18.29
CA ARG A 128 -2.12 5.52 18.16
C ARG A 128 -2.78 6.74 18.78
N LEU A 129 -4.09 6.90 18.57
CA LEU A 129 -4.88 7.98 19.17
C LEU A 129 -4.96 7.86 20.69
N GLY A 130 -5.09 6.64 21.21
CA GLY A 130 -5.18 6.38 22.65
C GLY A 130 -3.84 6.32 23.39
N ARG A 131 -2.69 6.46 22.70
CA ARG A 131 -1.38 6.49 23.39
C ARG A 131 -1.25 7.84 24.11
N PRO A 132 -0.96 7.85 25.43
CA PRO A 132 -0.60 9.08 26.11
C PRO A 132 0.56 9.72 25.36
N ARG A 133 0.50 11.03 25.09
CA ARG A 133 1.69 11.75 24.62
C ARG A 133 2.75 11.51 25.69
N SER A 134 3.83 10.83 25.32
CA SER A 134 4.98 10.68 26.21
C SER A 134 5.37 12.09 26.66
N ALA A 135 5.17 12.41 27.94
CA ALA A 135 5.75 13.60 28.53
C ALA A 135 7.25 13.52 28.23
N GLY A 136 7.75 14.54 27.53
CA GLY A 136 9.13 14.56 27.07
C GLY A 136 10.06 14.27 28.23
N ARG A 137 10.92 13.25 28.08
CA ARG A 137 12.12 13.17 28.91
C ARG A 137 13.03 14.28 28.41
N HIS A 138 13.00 15.41 29.11
CA HIS A 138 14.06 16.40 29.10
C HIS A 138 15.20 15.92 29.98
#